data_AF-A0A6L7RU46-F1
#
_entry.id   AF-A0A6L7RU46-F1
#
_cell.length_a   1.000
_cell.length_b   1.000
_cell.length_c   1.000
_cell.angle_alpha   90.00
_cell.angle_beta   90.00
_cell.angle_gamma   90.00
#
_symmetry.space_group_name_H-M   'P 1'
#
loop_
_entity.id
_entity.type
_entity.pdbx_description
1 polymer ?
#
loop_
_entity_poly.entity_id
_entity_poly.type
_entity_poly.pdbx_seq_one_letter_code
_entity_poly.pdbx_strand_id
1 'polypeptide(L)' 'LTNYLEWMAPCSSITVTGLPAISVPAGFDPAGLPAGLQIVGRQRADFSVLQLAHAFEQATQHWRTRPGIA' A
#
# COMPACT_ATOMS: atom_id res chain seq x y z
N LEU A 1 -0.43 -13.91 -12.05
CA LEU A 1 -0.18 -14.54 -10.74
C LEU A 1 -0.69 -15.97 -10.82
N THR A 2 0.21 -16.93 -10.74
CA THR A 2 -0.06 -18.35 -10.96
C THR A 2 -0.51 -19.06 -9.68
N ASN A 3 -0.13 -18.52 -8.52
CA ASN A 3 -0.45 -19.10 -7.21
C ASN A 3 -0.41 -18.04 -6.09
N TYR A 4 -0.81 -18.45 -4.89
CA TYR A 4 -0.88 -17.60 -3.69
C TYR A 4 0.49 -17.05 -3.25
N LEU A 5 1.57 -17.82 -3.44
CA LEU A 5 2.90 -17.39 -3.03
C LEU A 5 3.40 -16.23 -3.89
N GLU A 6 3.14 -16.26 -5.19
CA GLU A 6 3.44 -15.13 -6.08
C GLU A 6 2.65 -13.86 -5.70
N TRP A 7 1.39 -14.02 -5.28
CA TRP A 7 0.59 -12.89 -4.81
C TRP A 7 1.13 -12.30 -3.49
N MET A 8 1.59 -13.14 -2.56
CA MET A 8 2.16 -12.71 -1.29
C MET A 8 3.60 -12.21 -1.35
N ALA A 9 4.36 -12.61 -2.37
CA ALA A 9 5.78 -12.28 -2.55
C ALA A 9 6.15 -10.82 -2.23
N PRO A 10 5.46 -9.79 -2.77
CA PRO A 10 5.83 -8.40 -2.52
C PRO A 10 5.78 -7.98 -1.05
N CYS A 11 4.90 -8.56 -0.22
CA CYS A 11 4.83 -8.23 1.21
C CYS A 11 5.77 -9.13 2.03
N SER A 12 5.83 -10.43 1.70
CA SER A 12 6.65 -11.39 2.44
C SER A 12 8.15 -11.12 2.31
N SER A 13 8.61 -10.66 1.14
CA SER A 13 10.00 -10.24 0.93
C SER A 13 10.40 -9.03 1.79
N ILE A 14 9.45 -8.17 2.17
CA ILE A 14 9.73 -6.99 3.01
C ILE A 14 9.72 -7.37 4.49
N THR A 15 8.82 -8.25 4.92
CA THR A 15 8.70 -8.68 6.33
C THR A 15 10.04 -9.16 6.92
N VAL A 16 10.81 -9.96 6.17
CA VAL A 16 12.10 -10.50 6.65
C VAL A 16 13.17 -9.42 6.84
N THR A 17 13.02 -8.25 6.21
CA THR A 17 14.00 -7.16 6.29
C THR A 17 13.83 -6.30 7.54
N GLY A 18 12.68 -6.37 8.23
CA GLY A 18 12.37 -5.52 9.38
C GLY A 18 12.30 -4.02 9.06
N LEU A 19 12.17 -3.65 7.78
CA LEU A 19 12.05 -2.27 7.34
C LEU A 19 10.64 -1.72 7.61
N PRO A 20 10.50 -0.40 7.87
CA PRO A 20 9.19 0.22 8.00
C PRO A 20 8.47 0.19 6.64
N ALA A 21 7.23 -0.28 6.64
CA ALA A 21 6.40 -0.38 5.45
C ALA A 21 4.96 0.05 5.77
N ILE A 22 4.31 0.70 4.80
CA ILE A 22 2.90 1.10 4.87
C ILE A 22 2.21 0.81 3.54
N SER A 23 0.93 0.45 3.60
CA SER A 23 0.07 0.32 2.43
C SER A 23 -0.96 1.45 2.43
N VAL A 24 -1.09 2.16 1.31
CA VAL A 24 -2.06 3.25 1.12
C VAL A 24 -2.99 2.96 -0.08
N PRO A 25 -4.25 3.41 -0.07
CA PRO A 25 -5.17 3.22 -1.20
C PRO A 25 -4.67 3.94 -2.45
N ALA A 26 -4.51 3.22 -3.56
CA ALA A 26 -4.05 3.73 -4.85
C ALA A 26 -5.17 3.83 -5.90
N GLY A 27 -6.42 3.74 -5.46
CA GLY A 27 -7.61 3.84 -6.31
C GLY A 27 -8.29 2.50 -6.54
N PHE A 28 -9.10 2.44 -7.59
CA PHE A 28 -9.86 1.27 -7.99
C PHE A 28 -9.50 0.90 -9.42
N ASP A 29 -9.45 -0.39 -9.71
CA ASP A 29 -9.31 -0.87 -11.08
C ASP A 29 -10.63 -0.73 -11.86
N PRO A 30 -10.64 -0.99 -13.18
CA PRO A 30 -11.86 -0.93 -13.99
C PRO A 30 -12.95 -1.91 -13.57
N ALA A 31 -12.62 -2.95 -12.79
CA ALA A 31 -13.56 -3.91 -12.22
C ALA A 31 -14.11 -3.46 -10.84
N GLY A 32 -13.69 -2.31 -10.33
CA GLY A 32 -14.10 -1.77 -9.03
C GLY A 32 -13.38 -2.42 -7.84
N LEU A 33 -12.26 -3.10 -8.05
CA LEU A 33 -11.44 -3.67 -6.99
C LEU A 33 -10.44 -2.63 -6.46
N PRO A 34 -10.25 -2.51 -5.13
CA PRO A 34 -9.31 -1.57 -4.56
C PRO A 34 -7.87 -1.99 -4.85
N ALA A 35 -7.06 -1.05 -5.34
CA ALA A 35 -5.62 -1.20 -5.49
C ALA A 35 -4.90 -0.54 -4.31
N GLY A 36 -3.83 -1.16 -3.82
CA GLY A 36 -2.96 -0.62 -2.77
C GLY A 36 -1.55 -0.35 -3.27
N LEU A 37 -0.92 0.71 -2.75
CA LEU A 37 0.50 1.02 -2.97
C LEU A 37 1.27 0.76 -1.68
N GLN A 38 2.29 -0.10 -1.75
CA GLN A 38 3.21 -0.35 -0.64
C GLN A 38 4.41 0.60 -0.72
N ILE A 39 4.65 1.36 0.34
CA ILE A 39 5.81 2.24 0.51
C ILE A 39 6.73 1.60 1.56
N VAL A 40 8.00 1.42 1.21
CA VAL A 40 9.02 0.84 2.11
C VAL A 40 10.12 1.87 2.35
N GLY A 41 10.38 2.14 3.63
CA GLY A 41 11.40 3.09 4.06
C GLY A 41 12.73 2.42 4.45
N ARG A 42 13.71 3.27 4.74
CA ARG A 42 14.97 2.84 5.37
C ARG A 42 14.74 2.43 6.83
N GLN A 43 15.67 1.66 7.39
CA GLN A 43 15.61 1.23 8.79
C GLN A 43 15.39 2.43 9.74
N ARG A 44 14.42 2.33 10.66
CA ARG A 44 14.01 3.37 11.62
C ARG A 44 13.51 4.69 11.01
N ALA A 45 13.09 4.69 9.75
CA ALA A 45 12.57 5.87 9.05
C ALA A 45 11.03 5.94 9.00
N ASP A 46 10.36 5.39 10.02
CA ASP A 46 8.88 5.30 10.13
C ASP A 46 8.20 6.65 9.88
N PHE A 47 8.75 7.73 10.45
CA PHE A 47 8.20 9.08 10.27
C PHE A 47 8.25 9.52 8.81
N SER A 48 9.35 9.27 8.09
CA SER A 48 9.46 9.62 6.66
C SER A 48 8.51 8.79 5.80
N VAL A 49 8.28 7.53 6.16
CA VAL A 49 7.30 6.66 5.49
C VAL A 49 5.88 7.23 5.67
N LEU A 50 5.53 7.64 6.89
CA LEU A 50 4.25 8.28 7.18
C LEU A 50 4.10 9.63 6.47
N GLN A 51 5.16 10.44 6.39
CA GLN A 51 5.13 11.71 5.65
C GLN A 51 4.85 11.49 4.16
N LEU A 52 5.49 10.49 3.54
CA LEU A 52 5.25 10.17 2.13
C LEU A 52 3.84 9.61 1.90
N ALA A 53 3.38 8.72 2.77
CA ALA A 53 2.02 8.19 2.73
C ALA A 53 0.99 9.32 2.84
N HIS A 54 1.18 10.25 3.78
CA HIS A 54 0.30 11.40 3.94
C HIS A 54 0.31 12.30 2.69
N ALA A 55 1.49 12.61 2.15
CA ALA A 55 1.60 13.41 0.92
C ALA A 55 0.89 12.73 -0.27
N PHE A 56 1.02 11.40 -0.39
CA PHE A 56 0.34 10.62 -1.42
C PHE A 56 -1.19 10.65 -1.26
N GLU A 57 -1.69 10.48 -0.03
CA GLU A 57 -3.12 10.59 0.26
C GLU A 57 -3.65 12.00 0.00
N GLN A 58 -2.86 13.05 0.30
CA GLN A 58 -3.23 14.42 0.01
C GLN A 58 -3.30 14.70 -1.51
N ALA A 59 -2.39 14.12 -2.29
CA ALA A 59 -2.36 14.31 -3.73
C ALA A 59 -3.48 13.55 -4.45
N THR A 60 -3.81 12.33 -4.00
CA THR A 60 -4.70 11.42 -4.74
C THR A 60 -6.12 11.33 -4.19
N GLN A 61 -6.30 11.52 -2.88
CA GLN A 61 -7.58 11.43 -2.17
C GLN A 61 -8.34 10.10 -2.39
N HIS A 62 -7.68 9.03 -2.85
CA HIS A 62 -8.31 7.73 -3.11
C HIS A 62 -9.00 7.14 -1.88
N TRP A 63 -8.45 7.39 -0.69
CA TRP A 63 -9.00 6.99 0.61
C TRP A 63 -10.42 7.53 0.88
N ARG A 64 -10.88 8.55 0.16
CA ARG A 64 -12.25 9.09 0.29
C ARG A 64 -13.30 8.24 -0.41
N THR A 65 -12.90 7.48 -1.43
CA THR A 65 -13.84 6.67 -2.21
C THR A 65 -14.15 5.40 -1.44
N ARG A 66 -15.42 5.22 -1.07
CA ARG A 66 -15.88 4.05 -0.32
C ARG A 66 -16.36 2.97 -1.30
N PRO A 67 -16.04 1.68 -1.07
CA PRO A 67 -16.58 0.61 -1.87
C PRO A 67 -18.10 0.54 -1.67
N GLY A 68 -18.85 0.23 -2.73
CA GLY A 68 -20.32 0.19 -2.74
C GLY A 68 -20.94 -1.01 -2.03
N ILE A 69 -20.19 -1.72 -1.19
CA ILE A 69 -20.70 -2.81 -0.35
C ILE A 69 -21.20 -2.23 0.98
N ALA A 70 -22.51 -2.21 1.16
CA ALA A 70 -23.20 -1.97 2.43
C ALA A 70 -23.74 -3.30 2.98
#